data_AF-A0A960MG41-F1
#
_entry.id   AF-A0A960MG41-F1
#
_cell.length_a   1.000
_cell.length_b   1.000
_cell.length_c   1.000
_cell.angle_alpha   90.00
_cell.angle_beta   90.00
_cell.angle_gamma   90.00
#
_symmetry.space_group_name_H-M   'P 1'
#
loop_
_entity.id
_entity.type
_entity.pdbx_description
1 polymer ?
#
loop_
_entity_poly.entity_id
_entity_poly.type
_entity_poly.pdbx_seq_one_letter_code
_entity_poly.pdbx_strand_id
1 'polypeptide(L)'
;LYPMHFAATLLAMAVLFWVRKNGGFLQGLPEGMDPGFLHTSGNQTTQWLRQLTLVMPGMDSNFANPPVWTLMTEAKVAIVFPFIAWGVLRLPPWFGIAMVSLLVLGSDWLDHHTVGTVALLGQFGLGALIARLPADTFAPFGRWKWITWSLISLVLYSAVHFRYSVPNVWIAYYLGSFGAAGIIIASIKWDSLNQKLTALQRFFRADISYGLYILHFPIMLCLRKWSGETITSLSAPLLFAASVLLTIALSVALMFVAERPAIELGKRLTGKRPTPAP
;
A
#
# COMPACT_ATOMS: atom_id res chain seq x y z
N LEU A 1 3.13 13.71 12.53
CA LEU A 1 4.36 13.13 11.95
C LEU A 1 4.30 11.64 12.19
N TYR A 2 4.66 10.81 11.21
CA TYR A 2 4.60 9.34 11.28
C TYR A 2 6.02 8.80 11.59
N PRO A 3 6.37 8.48 12.85
CA PRO A 3 7.70 7.99 13.21
C PRO A 3 8.13 6.78 12.39
N MET A 4 7.20 5.86 12.15
CA MET A 4 7.45 4.68 11.32
C MET A 4 7.81 5.05 9.87
N HIS A 5 7.20 6.10 9.30
CA HIS A 5 7.57 6.63 7.97
C HIS A 5 9.02 7.10 7.94
N PHE A 6 9.47 7.83 8.96
CA PHE A 6 10.86 8.30 9.03
C PHE A 6 11.83 7.12 9.10
N ALA A 7 11.56 6.14 9.96
CA ALA A 7 12.40 4.95 10.08
C ALA A 7 12.47 4.17 8.76
N ALA A 8 11.33 3.97 8.09
CA ALA A 8 11.27 3.30 6.80
C ALA A 8 11.99 4.08 5.68
N THR A 9 11.85 5.41 5.67
CA THR A 9 12.53 6.28 4.69
C THR A 9 14.04 6.27 4.90
N LEU A 10 14.51 6.32 6.14
CA LEU A 10 15.94 6.19 6.46
C LEU A 10 16.50 4.83 6.09
N LEU A 11 15.74 3.75 6.33
CA LEU A 11 16.12 2.41 5.89
C LEU A 11 16.20 2.32 4.37
N ALA A 12 15.18 2.82 3.65
CA ALA A 12 15.18 2.86 2.19
C ALA A 12 16.37 3.67 1.66
N MET A 13 16.67 4.82 2.27
CA MET A 13 17.86 5.61 1.98
C MET A 13 19.13 4.78 2.14
N ALA A 14 19.35 4.14 3.30
CA ALA A 14 20.53 3.33 3.57
C ALA A 14 20.68 2.17 2.55
N VAL A 15 19.60 1.45 2.27
CA VAL A 15 19.58 0.34 1.29
C VAL A 15 19.92 0.86 -0.10
N LEU A 16 19.32 1.96 -0.54
CA LEU A 16 19.54 2.51 -1.88
C LEU A 16 20.95 3.07 -2.07
N PHE A 17 21.50 3.74 -1.06
CA PHE A 17 22.90 4.17 -1.09
C PHE A 17 23.85 2.97 -1.14
N TRP A 18 23.57 1.92 -0.38
CA TRP A 18 24.34 0.67 -0.41
C TRP A 18 24.27 -0.02 -1.78
N VAL A 19 23.08 -0.10 -2.37
CA VAL A 19 22.84 -0.62 -3.72
C VAL A 19 23.64 0.16 -4.76
N ARG A 20 23.50 1.49 -4.76
CA ARG A 20 24.17 2.38 -5.72
C ARG A 20 25.69 2.30 -5.63
N LYS A 21 26.25 2.27 -4.41
CA LYS A 21 27.71 2.25 -4.20
C LYS A 21 28.36 0.96 -4.68
N ASN A 22 27.68 -0.18 -4.51
CA ASN A 22 28.27 -1.50 -4.76
C ASN A 22 27.82 -2.15 -6.08
N GLY A 23 26.92 -1.52 -6.84
CA GLY A 23 26.44 -2.06 -8.12
C GLY A 23 25.57 -3.31 -7.96
N GLY A 24 25.48 -4.13 -9.02
CA GLY A 24 24.90 -5.49 -9.00
C GLY A 24 23.37 -5.59 -9.03
N PHE A 25 22.64 -4.48 -8.94
CA PHE A 25 21.19 -4.51 -8.69
C PHE A 25 20.30 -4.31 -9.93
N LEU A 26 20.79 -3.63 -10.97
CA LEU A 26 19.96 -3.22 -12.11
C LEU A 26 19.63 -4.39 -13.08
N GLN A 27 20.27 -5.55 -12.93
CA GLN A 27 19.99 -6.70 -13.79
C GLN A 27 18.77 -7.47 -13.29
N GLY A 28 17.67 -7.41 -14.05
CA GLY A 28 16.47 -8.23 -13.83
C GLY A 28 15.42 -7.65 -12.89
N LEU A 29 15.45 -6.34 -12.61
CA LEU A 29 14.24 -5.65 -12.14
C LEU A 29 13.26 -5.54 -13.30
N PRO A 30 11.96 -5.80 -13.09
CA PRO A 30 10.96 -5.45 -14.08
C PRO A 30 10.99 -3.95 -14.36
N GLU A 31 10.87 -3.58 -15.62
CA GLU A 31 10.86 -2.18 -16.07
C GLU A 31 9.85 -1.34 -15.26
N GLY A 32 10.26 -0.16 -14.79
CA GLY A 32 9.40 0.76 -14.04
C GLY A 32 9.25 0.45 -12.54
N MET A 33 10.03 -0.49 -11.99
CA MET A 33 10.14 -0.73 -10.54
C MET A 33 11.51 -0.33 -9.95
N ASP A 34 12.40 0.20 -10.77
CA ASP A 34 13.67 0.77 -10.37
C ASP A 34 13.48 2.13 -9.68
N PRO A 35 13.97 2.30 -8.44
CA PRO A 35 13.94 3.58 -7.76
C PRO A 35 14.72 4.63 -8.55
N GLY A 36 14.08 5.76 -8.88
CA GLY A 36 14.67 6.83 -9.69
C GLY A 36 16.01 7.33 -9.14
N PHE A 37 16.21 7.28 -7.81
CA PHE A 37 17.48 7.59 -7.15
C PHE A 37 18.69 6.83 -7.74
N LEU A 38 18.51 5.58 -8.16
CA LEU A 38 19.57 4.76 -8.75
C LEU A 38 20.04 5.29 -10.11
N HIS A 39 19.21 6.07 -10.81
CA HIS A 39 19.47 6.64 -12.13
C HIS A 39 19.92 8.10 -12.08
N THR A 40 19.70 8.78 -10.96
CA THR A 40 20.12 10.18 -10.80
C THR A 40 21.62 10.32 -10.57
N SER A 41 22.25 11.35 -11.15
CA SER A 41 23.61 11.79 -10.78
C SER A 41 23.55 12.94 -9.77
N GLY A 42 24.63 13.17 -9.02
CA GLY A 42 24.78 14.32 -8.13
C GLY A 42 24.07 14.21 -6.76
N ASN A 43 24.04 15.33 -6.05
CA ASN A 43 23.45 15.42 -4.71
C ASN A 43 21.92 15.55 -4.78
N GLN A 44 21.21 14.61 -4.17
CA GLN A 44 19.75 14.55 -4.16
C GLN A 44 19.15 14.90 -2.80
N THR A 45 19.85 15.66 -1.94
CA THR A 45 19.36 16.05 -0.59
C THR A 45 17.96 16.65 -0.64
N THR A 46 17.66 17.50 -1.63
CA THR A 46 16.34 18.13 -1.77
C THR A 46 15.22 17.10 -1.95
N GLN A 47 15.43 16.06 -2.76
CA GLN A 47 14.44 14.99 -2.93
C GLN A 47 14.30 14.15 -1.66
N TRP A 48 15.40 13.82 -0.98
CA TRP A 48 15.35 13.13 0.31
C TRP A 48 14.59 13.92 1.37
N LEU A 49 14.82 15.23 1.48
CA LEU A 49 14.08 16.10 2.40
C LEU A 49 12.59 16.14 2.05
N ARG A 50 12.23 16.22 0.77
CA ARG A 50 10.83 16.17 0.31
C ARG A 50 10.17 14.84 0.66
N GLN A 51 10.85 13.72 0.48
CA GLN A 51 10.37 12.38 0.83
C GLN A 51 10.17 12.20 2.35
N LEU A 52 11.12 12.70 3.16
CA LEU A 52 11.02 12.67 4.63
C LEU A 52 9.87 13.51 5.16
N THR A 53 9.62 14.67 4.55
CA THR A 53 8.61 15.62 5.00
C THR A 53 7.26 15.46 4.30
N LEU A 54 7.20 14.64 3.25
CA LEU A 54 6.05 14.47 2.36
C LEU A 54 5.58 15.82 1.77
N VAL A 55 6.51 16.75 1.53
CA VAL A 55 6.23 18.12 1.08
C VAL A 55 6.11 18.21 -0.45
N MET A 56 5.07 18.93 -0.89
CA MET A 56 4.76 19.24 -2.28
C MET A 56 4.72 20.77 -2.50
N PRO A 57 4.94 21.28 -3.74
CA PRO A 57 5.15 20.58 -5.01
C PRO A 57 6.61 20.17 -5.31
N GLY A 58 6.80 19.23 -6.24
CA GLY A 58 8.12 18.85 -6.81
C GLY A 58 8.78 17.60 -6.21
N MET A 59 8.09 16.84 -5.35
CA MET A 59 8.55 15.52 -4.90
C MET A 59 8.39 14.50 -6.04
N ASP A 60 9.48 13.86 -6.44
CA ASP A 60 9.42 12.73 -7.36
C ASP A 60 9.02 11.48 -6.59
N SER A 61 7.86 10.93 -6.90
CA SER A 61 7.28 9.81 -6.16
C SER A 61 7.98 8.47 -6.44
N ASN A 62 8.65 8.34 -7.57
CA ASN A 62 9.41 7.14 -7.93
C ASN A 62 10.85 7.19 -7.42
N PHE A 63 11.27 8.29 -6.77
CA PHE A 63 12.65 8.53 -6.38
C PHE A 63 13.23 7.46 -5.45
N ALA A 64 12.61 7.21 -4.30
CA ALA A 64 13.13 6.30 -3.28
C ALA A 64 12.32 5.01 -3.12
N ASN A 65 11.00 5.08 -3.28
CA ASN A 65 10.14 3.96 -2.85
C ASN A 65 8.71 4.06 -3.42
N PRO A 66 8.18 3.04 -4.12
CA PRO A 66 6.78 2.99 -4.51
C PRO A 66 5.79 3.11 -3.32
N PRO A 67 6.04 2.52 -2.13
CA PRO A 67 5.23 2.79 -0.94
C PRO A 67 5.12 4.25 -0.45
N VAL A 68 6.06 5.14 -0.81
CA VAL A 68 5.91 6.58 -0.46
C VAL A 68 5.06 7.31 -1.51
N TRP A 69 5.15 6.89 -2.78
CA TRP A 69 4.21 7.31 -3.83
C TRP A 69 2.76 7.02 -3.43
N THR A 70 2.50 5.84 -2.88
CA THR A 70 1.14 5.44 -2.52
C THR A 70 0.62 6.21 -1.31
N LEU A 71 1.44 6.55 -0.30
CA LEU A 71 0.99 7.39 0.82
C LEU A 71 0.62 8.82 0.39
N MET A 72 1.41 9.40 -0.52
CA MET A 72 1.05 10.70 -1.11
C MET A 72 -0.24 10.59 -1.93
N THR A 73 -0.38 9.51 -2.70
CA THR A 73 -1.59 9.22 -3.47
C THR A 73 -2.80 9.09 -2.55
N GLU A 74 -2.70 8.34 -1.46
CA GLU A 74 -3.75 8.22 -0.44
C GLU A 74 -4.10 9.59 0.15
N ALA A 75 -3.11 10.42 0.51
CA ALA A 75 -3.37 11.76 1.04
C ALA A 75 -4.11 12.66 0.04
N LYS A 76 -3.73 12.62 -1.26
CA LYS A 76 -4.42 13.36 -2.33
C LYS A 76 -5.84 12.86 -2.53
N VAL A 77 -6.02 11.54 -2.58
CA VAL A 77 -7.35 10.95 -2.73
C VAL A 77 -8.21 11.23 -1.51
N ALA A 78 -7.67 11.21 -0.29
CA ALA A 78 -8.41 11.49 0.94
C ALA A 78 -9.05 12.89 0.97
N ILE A 79 -8.53 13.86 0.21
CA ILE A 79 -9.14 15.19 0.07
C ILE A 79 -10.46 15.09 -0.72
N VAL A 80 -10.50 14.27 -1.77
CA VAL A 80 -11.64 14.14 -2.69
C VAL A 80 -12.58 13.00 -2.28
N PHE A 81 -12.05 12.01 -1.55
CA PHE A 81 -12.74 10.79 -1.16
C PHE A 81 -14.05 11.04 -0.41
N PRO A 82 -14.19 12.01 0.52
CA PRO A 82 -15.47 12.28 1.17
C PRO A 82 -16.60 12.59 0.19
N PHE A 83 -16.31 13.28 -0.92
CA PHE A 83 -17.31 13.59 -1.94
C PHE A 83 -17.68 12.35 -2.77
N ILE A 84 -16.69 11.54 -3.11
CA ILE A 84 -16.90 10.26 -3.80
C ILE A 84 -17.72 9.33 -2.90
N ALA A 85 -17.31 9.14 -1.65
CA ALA A 85 -18.01 8.32 -0.67
C ALA A 85 -19.43 8.85 -0.41
N TRP A 86 -19.63 10.16 -0.32
CA TRP A 86 -20.97 10.73 -0.22
C TRP A 86 -21.83 10.38 -1.44
N GLY A 87 -21.32 10.59 -2.66
CA GLY A 87 -22.04 10.27 -3.89
C GLY A 87 -22.35 8.78 -4.01
N VAL A 88 -21.36 7.92 -3.71
CA VAL A 88 -21.55 6.47 -3.71
C VAL A 88 -22.54 6.05 -2.64
N LEU A 89 -22.45 6.52 -1.40
CA LEU A 89 -23.21 5.96 -0.27
C LEU A 89 -24.60 6.59 -0.10
N ARG A 90 -24.80 7.85 -0.48
CA ARG A 90 -26.04 8.61 -0.21
C ARG A 90 -26.98 8.71 -1.40
N LEU A 91 -26.50 8.61 -2.64
CA LEU A 91 -27.35 8.66 -3.85
C LEU A 91 -27.88 7.26 -4.20
N PRO A 92 -28.87 7.11 -5.10
CA PRO A 92 -29.40 5.80 -5.48
C PRO A 92 -28.31 4.80 -5.90
N PRO A 93 -28.47 3.48 -5.66
CA PRO A 93 -27.45 2.46 -5.98
C PRO A 93 -26.92 2.53 -7.40
N TRP A 94 -27.80 2.71 -8.38
CA TRP A 94 -27.42 2.82 -9.79
C TRP A 94 -26.52 4.03 -10.05
N PHE A 95 -26.70 5.15 -9.33
CA PHE A 95 -25.86 6.34 -9.47
C PHE A 95 -24.45 6.07 -8.97
N GLY A 96 -24.33 5.43 -7.80
CA GLY A 96 -23.03 5.05 -7.24
C GLY A 96 -22.27 4.10 -8.19
N ILE A 97 -22.96 3.12 -8.76
CA ILE A 97 -22.39 2.20 -9.76
C ILE A 97 -21.94 2.99 -11.00
N ALA A 98 -22.82 3.80 -11.58
CA ALA A 98 -22.51 4.59 -12.77
C ALA A 98 -21.32 5.53 -12.55
N MET A 99 -21.26 6.21 -11.41
CA MET A 99 -20.15 7.11 -11.06
C MET A 99 -18.82 6.36 -10.97
N VAL A 100 -18.78 5.20 -10.30
CA VAL A 100 -17.55 4.40 -10.22
C VAL A 100 -17.18 3.82 -11.58
N SER A 101 -18.14 3.34 -12.36
CA SER A 101 -17.90 2.87 -13.72
C SER A 101 -17.30 3.96 -14.61
N LEU A 102 -17.78 5.21 -14.51
CA LEU A 102 -17.20 6.34 -15.24
C LEU A 102 -15.75 6.62 -14.80
N LEU A 103 -15.46 6.57 -13.50
CA LEU A 103 -14.08 6.74 -13.00
C LEU A 103 -13.14 5.62 -13.46
N VAL A 104 -13.65 4.38 -13.52
CA VAL A 104 -12.90 3.21 -14.01
C VAL A 104 -12.61 3.34 -15.51
N LEU A 105 -13.66 3.58 -16.31
CA LEU A 105 -13.54 3.67 -17.77
C LEU A 105 -12.77 4.91 -18.23
N GLY A 106 -12.87 6.01 -17.48
CA GLY A 106 -12.14 7.25 -17.74
C GLY A 106 -10.71 7.27 -17.21
N SER A 107 -10.26 6.25 -16.48
CA SER A 107 -8.96 6.25 -15.80
C SER A 107 -7.78 6.48 -16.74
N ASP A 108 -7.77 5.83 -17.90
CA ASP A 108 -6.72 5.99 -18.90
C ASP A 108 -6.63 7.43 -19.43
N TRP A 109 -7.79 8.02 -19.74
CA TRP A 109 -7.86 9.41 -20.17
C TRP A 109 -7.40 10.36 -19.06
N LEU A 110 -7.83 10.12 -17.82
CA LEU A 110 -7.45 10.91 -16.65
C LEU A 110 -5.94 10.84 -16.38
N ASP A 111 -5.32 9.68 -16.57
CA ASP A 111 -3.88 9.50 -16.37
C ASP A 111 -3.07 10.35 -17.36
N HIS A 112 -3.48 10.37 -18.63
CA HIS A 112 -2.78 11.11 -19.68
C HIS A 112 -3.06 12.62 -19.69
N HIS A 113 -4.23 13.06 -19.20
CA HIS A 113 -4.68 14.46 -19.35
C HIS A 113 -4.80 15.24 -18.03
N THR A 114 -4.66 14.58 -16.88
CA THR A 114 -4.80 15.22 -15.56
C THR A 114 -3.64 14.86 -14.63
N VAL A 115 -3.84 14.93 -13.32
CA VAL A 115 -2.88 14.42 -12.34
C VAL A 115 -3.08 12.91 -12.26
N GLY A 116 -2.07 12.10 -12.57
CA GLY A 116 -2.19 10.62 -12.62
C GLY A 116 -2.82 9.96 -11.37
N THR A 117 -2.81 10.62 -10.22
CA THR A 117 -3.55 10.20 -9.02
C THR A 117 -5.08 10.12 -9.23
N VAL A 118 -5.65 10.92 -10.12
CA VAL A 118 -7.09 10.96 -10.41
C VAL A 118 -7.56 9.65 -11.07
N ALA A 119 -6.69 9.01 -11.84
CA ALA A 119 -6.99 7.72 -12.46
C ALA A 119 -7.19 6.58 -11.44
N LEU A 120 -6.74 6.77 -10.19
CA LEU A 120 -6.93 5.82 -9.08
C LEU A 120 -8.26 6.00 -8.34
N LEU A 121 -9.01 7.09 -8.57
CA LEU A 121 -10.25 7.37 -7.84
C LEU A 121 -11.29 6.25 -7.99
N GLY A 122 -11.33 5.58 -9.14
CA GLY A 122 -12.20 4.42 -9.35
C GLY A 122 -11.91 3.28 -8.36
N GLN A 123 -10.66 3.05 -7.99
CA GLN A 123 -10.28 2.00 -7.03
C GLN A 123 -10.82 2.30 -5.62
N PHE A 124 -10.75 3.56 -5.18
CA PHE A 124 -11.34 3.99 -3.92
C PHE A 124 -12.88 3.97 -3.98
N GLY A 125 -13.45 4.31 -5.13
CA GLY A 125 -14.88 4.18 -5.41
C GLY A 125 -15.37 2.73 -5.30
N LEU A 126 -14.59 1.75 -5.78
CA LEU A 126 -14.88 0.33 -5.59
C LEU A 126 -14.93 -0.03 -4.09
N GLY A 127 -13.98 0.48 -3.29
CA GLY A 127 -14.02 0.33 -1.83
C GLY A 127 -15.30 0.88 -1.20
N ALA A 128 -15.74 2.05 -1.62
CA ALA A 128 -17.00 2.64 -1.17
C ALA A 128 -18.24 1.83 -1.61
N LEU A 129 -18.21 1.21 -2.79
CA LEU A 129 -19.28 0.32 -3.24
C LEU A 129 -19.38 -0.95 -2.39
N ILE A 130 -18.25 -1.52 -1.96
CA ILE A 130 -18.26 -2.68 -1.04
C ILE A 130 -19.06 -2.36 0.24
N ALA A 131 -18.92 -1.14 0.76
CA ALA A 131 -19.63 -0.70 1.96
C ALA A 131 -21.16 -0.61 1.77
N ARG A 132 -21.68 -0.60 0.53
CA ARG A 132 -23.12 -0.64 0.25
C ARG A 132 -23.69 -2.05 0.19
N LEU A 133 -22.85 -3.08 0.13
CA LEU A 133 -23.33 -4.45 -0.02
C LEU A 133 -24.20 -4.83 1.19
N PRO A 134 -25.47 -5.25 0.98
CA PRO A 134 -26.35 -5.71 2.05
C PRO A 134 -25.67 -6.78 2.92
N ALA A 135 -25.95 -6.77 4.22
CA ALA A 135 -25.29 -7.65 5.18
C ALA A 135 -25.43 -9.14 4.83
N ASP A 136 -26.57 -9.49 4.24
CA ASP A 136 -27.05 -10.82 3.85
C ASP A 136 -26.66 -11.24 2.42
N THR A 137 -26.03 -10.37 1.63
CA THR A 137 -25.61 -10.64 0.23
C THR A 137 -24.87 -11.97 0.09
N PHE A 138 -24.06 -12.31 1.09
CA PHE A 138 -23.23 -13.52 1.11
C PHE A 138 -23.70 -14.56 2.14
N ALA A 139 -24.88 -14.39 2.75
CA ALA A 139 -25.42 -15.39 3.68
C ALA A 139 -25.52 -16.81 3.07
N PRO A 140 -25.81 -16.99 1.76
CA PRO A 140 -25.83 -18.33 1.13
C PRO A 140 -24.43 -18.92 0.82
N PHE A 141 -23.34 -18.23 1.16
CA PHE A 141 -21.99 -18.73 0.87
C PHE A 141 -21.53 -19.76 1.90
N GLY A 142 -21.53 -21.03 1.50
CA GLY A 142 -20.83 -22.09 2.22
C GLY A 142 -19.31 -22.00 2.07
N ARG A 143 -18.59 -22.83 2.83
CA ARG A 143 -17.11 -22.88 2.86
C ARG A 143 -16.47 -22.97 1.47
N TRP A 144 -16.98 -23.84 0.58
CA TRP A 144 -16.41 -24.03 -0.75
C TRP A 144 -16.57 -22.81 -1.64
N LYS A 145 -17.73 -22.13 -1.59
CA LYS A 145 -17.95 -20.87 -2.33
C LYS A 145 -16.96 -19.80 -1.87
N TRP A 146 -16.68 -19.70 -0.57
CA TRP A 146 -15.68 -18.78 -0.04
C TRP A 146 -14.25 -19.11 -0.47
N ILE A 147 -13.89 -20.40 -0.51
CA ILE A 147 -12.59 -20.83 -1.04
C ILE A 147 -12.47 -20.46 -2.52
N THR A 148 -13.46 -20.81 -3.34
CA THR A 148 -13.48 -20.46 -4.77
C THR A 148 -13.44 -18.95 -4.97
N TRP A 149 -14.23 -18.18 -4.22
CA TRP A 149 -14.21 -16.72 -4.24
C TRP A 149 -12.83 -16.16 -3.92
N SER A 150 -12.19 -16.66 -2.87
CA SER A 150 -10.84 -16.22 -2.46
C SER A 150 -9.78 -16.56 -3.51
N LEU A 151 -9.87 -17.74 -4.13
CA LEU A 151 -8.97 -18.15 -5.21
C LEU A 151 -9.15 -17.29 -6.46
N ILE A 152 -10.38 -17.04 -6.89
CA ILE A 152 -10.69 -16.14 -8.01
C ILE A 152 -10.16 -14.73 -7.70
N SER A 153 -10.42 -14.24 -6.49
CA SER A 153 -9.95 -12.93 -6.05
C SER A 153 -8.43 -12.83 -6.07
N LEU A 154 -7.72 -13.90 -5.67
CA LEU A 154 -6.26 -13.97 -5.72
C LEU A 154 -5.72 -13.99 -7.16
N VAL A 155 -6.37 -14.73 -8.06
CA VAL A 155 -6.02 -14.76 -9.48
C VAL A 155 -6.21 -13.37 -10.11
N LEU A 156 -7.35 -12.73 -9.85
CA LEU A 156 -7.61 -11.36 -10.31
C LEU A 156 -6.62 -10.36 -9.73
N TYR A 157 -6.30 -10.47 -8.43
CA TYR A 157 -5.32 -9.61 -7.78
C TYR A 157 -3.93 -9.76 -8.43
N SER A 158 -3.57 -10.99 -8.80
CA SER A 158 -2.30 -11.30 -9.47
C SER A 158 -2.19 -10.68 -10.86
N ALA A 159 -3.30 -10.24 -11.48
CA ALA A 159 -3.29 -9.58 -12.79
C ALA A 159 -2.42 -8.31 -12.81
N VAL A 160 -2.21 -7.66 -11.65
CA VAL A 160 -1.31 -6.50 -11.52
C VAL A 160 0.14 -6.81 -11.91
N HIS A 161 0.53 -8.08 -11.90
CA HIS A 161 1.84 -8.53 -12.37
C HIS A 161 2.03 -8.26 -13.88
N PHE A 162 0.96 -8.38 -14.66
CA PHE A 162 0.98 -8.21 -16.12
C PHE A 162 0.78 -6.77 -16.57
N ARG A 163 0.83 -5.79 -15.65
CA ARG A 163 0.50 -4.39 -15.94
C ARG A 163 1.33 -3.74 -17.05
N TYR A 164 2.57 -4.18 -17.24
CA TYR A 164 3.44 -3.71 -18.33
C TYR A 164 3.38 -4.59 -19.59
N SER A 165 2.65 -5.70 -19.54
CA SER A 165 2.48 -6.64 -20.66
C SER A 165 1.13 -6.48 -21.37
N VAL A 166 0.23 -5.66 -20.82
CA VAL A 166 -1.08 -5.36 -21.40
C VAL A 166 -1.03 -4.00 -22.12
N PRO A 167 -1.83 -3.79 -23.19
CA PRO A 167 -1.85 -2.53 -23.94
C PRO A 167 -2.24 -1.31 -23.10
N ASN A 168 -2.99 -1.54 -22.02
CA ASN A 168 -3.41 -0.51 -21.10
C ASN A 168 -3.16 -0.95 -19.65
N VAL A 169 -2.26 -0.24 -18.96
CA VAL A 169 -1.84 -0.52 -17.59
C VAL A 169 -3.04 -0.52 -16.61
N TRP A 170 -4.05 0.30 -16.88
CA TRP A 170 -5.25 0.44 -16.04
C TRP A 170 -6.11 -0.83 -16.03
N ILE A 171 -6.10 -1.62 -17.11
CA ILE A 171 -6.79 -2.92 -17.12
C ILE A 171 -6.24 -3.81 -16.01
N ALA A 172 -4.91 -3.94 -15.93
CA ALA A 172 -4.26 -4.74 -14.90
C ALA A 172 -4.48 -4.18 -13.50
N TYR A 173 -4.42 -2.85 -13.34
CA TYR A 173 -4.72 -2.19 -12.06
C TYR A 173 -6.14 -2.47 -11.59
N TYR A 174 -7.15 -2.32 -12.45
CA TYR A 174 -8.55 -2.52 -12.06
C TYR A 174 -8.91 -3.99 -11.86
N LEU A 175 -8.36 -4.92 -12.67
CA LEU A 175 -8.46 -6.36 -12.37
C LEU A 175 -7.85 -6.66 -10.99
N GLY A 176 -6.68 -6.08 -10.72
CA GLY A 176 -6.04 -6.10 -9.41
C GLY A 176 -6.97 -5.59 -8.30
N SER A 177 -7.60 -4.43 -8.51
CA SER A 177 -8.54 -3.82 -7.55
C SER A 177 -9.80 -4.66 -7.33
N PHE A 178 -10.35 -5.31 -8.36
CA PHE A 178 -11.46 -6.25 -8.20
C PHE A 178 -11.04 -7.47 -7.39
N GLY A 179 -9.84 -8.00 -7.63
CA GLY A 179 -9.25 -9.05 -6.81
C GLY A 179 -9.10 -8.62 -5.35
N ALA A 180 -8.54 -7.44 -5.11
CA ALA A 180 -8.41 -6.87 -3.76
C ALA A 180 -9.77 -6.68 -3.08
N ALA A 181 -10.77 -6.15 -3.79
CA ALA A 181 -12.14 -6.02 -3.30
C ALA A 181 -12.73 -7.37 -2.88
N GLY A 182 -12.53 -8.41 -3.69
CA GLY A 182 -12.95 -9.77 -3.36
C GLY A 182 -12.27 -10.33 -2.11
N ILE A 183 -10.96 -10.10 -1.95
CA ILE A 183 -10.21 -10.47 -0.73
C ILE A 183 -10.76 -9.72 0.50
N ILE A 184 -11.02 -8.42 0.37
CA ILE A 184 -11.59 -7.59 1.45
C ILE A 184 -12.97 -8.15 1.85
N ILE A 185 -13.86 -8.41 0.89
CA ILE A 185 -15.17 -9.01 1.15
C ILE A 185 -15.02 -10.34 1.90
N ALA A 186 -14.14 -11.22 1.44
CA ALA A 186 -13.88 -12.50 2.12
C ALA A 186 -13.38 -12.27 3.56
N SER A 187 -12.46 -11.34 3.78
CA SER A 187 -11.91 -11.04 5.10
C SER A 187 -12.94 -10.52 6.11
N ILE A 188 -14.00 -9.86 5.62
CA ILE A 188 -15.05 -9.26 6.46
C ILE A 188 -16.23 -10.22 6.62
N LYS A 189 -16.65 -10.92 5.56
CA LYS A 189 -17.90 -11.69 5.51
C LYS A 189 -17.73 -13.19 5.72
N TRP A 190 -16.51 -13.73 5.59
CA TRP A 190 -16.25 -15.13 5.88
C TRP A 190 -15.78 -15.30 7.33
N ASP A 191 -16.69 -15.72 8.21
CA ASP A 191 -16.47 -15.80 9.67
C ASP A 191 -15.16 -16.51 10.05
N SER A 192 -14.84 -17.64 9.42
CA SER A 192 -13.62 -18.40 9.73
C SER A 192 -12.35 -17.61 9.42
N LEU A 193 -12.33 -16.90 8.28
CA LEU A 193 -11.19 -16.07 7.91
C LEU A 193 -11.12 -14.82 8.79
N ASN A 194 -12.26 -14.15 9.01
CA ASN A 194 -12.36 -12.98 9.87
C ASN A 194 -11.87 -13.26 11.30
N GLN A 195 -12.30 -14.36 11.91
CA GLN A 195 -11.88 -14.76 13.25
C GLN A 195 -10.37 -15.02 13.33
N LYS A 196 -9.79 -15.68 12.32
CA LYS A 196 -8.34 -15.94 12.26
C LYS A 196 -7.54 -14.64 12.10
N LEU A 197 -7.96 -13.76 11.20
CA LEU A 197 -7.31 -12.46 11.01
C LEU A 197 -7.43 -11.59 12.27
N THR A 198 -8.59 -11.58 12.92
CA THR A 198 -8.81 -10.87 14.18
C THR A 198 -7.98 -11.46 15.33
N ALA A 199 -7.83 -12.79 15.38
CA ALA A 199 -6.95 -13.45 16.35
C ALA A 199 -5.47 -13.09 16.11
N LEU A 200 -5.04 -13.05 14.85
CA LEU A 200 -3.70 -12.65 14.46
C LEU A 200 -3.42 -11.18 14.83
N GLN A 201 -4.36 -10.28 14.54
CA GLN A 201 -4.25 -8.86 14.91
C GLN A 201 -4.16 -8.69 16.44
N ARG A 202 -4.96 -9.45 17.21
CA ARG A 202 -4.89 -9.47 18.68
C ARG A 202 -3.57 -10.04 19.20
N PHE A 203 -3.02 -11.06 18.54
CA PHE A 203 -1.74 -11.66 18.91
C PHE A 203 -0.59 -10.66 18.84
N PHE A 204 -0.50 -9.89 17.74
CA PHE A 204 0.55 -8.86 17.61
C PHE A 204 0.34 -7.66 18.54
N ARG A 205 -0.88 -7.45 19.07
CA ARG A 205 -1.27 -6.29 19.88
C ARG A 205 -0.91 -4.96 19.22
N ALA A 206 -0.78 -4.94 17.90
CA ALA A 206 -0.22 -3.84 17.14
C ALA A 206 -0.89 -3.80 15.77
N ASP A 207 -1.17 -2.59 15.32
CA ASP A 207 -1.53 -2.38 13.92
C ASP A 207 -0.28 -2.35 13.06
N ILE A 208 0.14 -3.53 12.61
CA ILE A 208 1.36 -3.68 11.80
C ILE A 208 1.11 -3.37 10.32
N SER A 209 -0.14 -3.11 9.91
CA SER A 209 -0.51 -2.95 8.49
C SER A 209 0.33 -1.85 7.82
N TYR A 210 0.49 -0.72 8.52
CA TYR A 210 1.28 0.40 8.04
C TYR A 210 2.77 0.06 7.91
N GLY A 211 3.34 -0.66 8.87
CA GLY A 211 4.74 -1.11 8.80
C GLY A 211 4.96 -2.08 7.65
N LEU A 212 4.07 -3.06 7.48
CA LEU A 212 4.12 -4.03 6.38
C LEU A 212 4.12 -3.30 5.04
N TYR A 213 3.27 -2.29 4.94
CA TYR A 213 3.11 -1.50 3.75
C TYR A 213 4.34 -0.68 3.38
N ILE A 214 4.99 0.00 4.32
CA ILE A 214 6.12 0.89 3.95
C ILE A 214 7.48 0.17 3.96
N LEU A 215 7.62 -0.94 4.69
CA LEU A 215 8.89 -1.65 4.86
C LEU A 215 9.11 -2.78 3.84
N HIS A 216 8.06 -3.33 3.23
CA HIS A 216 8.24 -4.50 2.36
C HIS A 216 9.20 -4.23 1.20
N PHE A 217 9.10 -3.07 0.56
CA PHE A 217 9.95 -2.74 -0.58
C PHE A 217 11.45 -2.63 -0.22
N PRO A 218 11.90 -1.78 0.74
CA PRO A 218 13.32 -1.73 1.08
C PRO A 218 13.87 -3.07 1.58
N ILE A 219 13.05 -3.90 2.23
CA ILE A 219 13.46 -5.26 2.63
C ILE A 219 13.62 -6.17 1.41
N MET A 220 12.68 -6.13 0.45
CA MET A 220 12.78 -6.86 -0.80
C MET A 220 14.01 -6.44 -1.61
N LEU A 221 14.31 -5.14 -1.69
CA LEU A 221 15.53 -4.64 -2.33
C LEU A 221 16.78 -5.19 -1.66
N CYS A 222 16.83 -5.15 -0.32
CA CYS A 222 17.95 -5.64 0.46
C CYS A 222 18.19 -7.14 0.23
N LEU A 223 17.14 -7.96 0.36
CA LEU A 223 17.22 -9.41 0.14
C LEU A 223 17.60 -9.76 -1.28
N ARG A 224 17.07 -9.04 -2.28
CA ARG A 224 17.40 -9.26 -3.68
C ARG A 224 18.89 -8.99 -3.93
N LYS A 225 19.42 -7.86 -3.47
CA LYS A 225 20.85 -7.56 -3.58
C LYS A 225 21.70 -8.62 -2.88
N TRP A 226 21.32 -9.01 -1.66
CA TRP A 226 22.05 -10.01 -0.89
C TRP A 226 22.05 -11.39 -1.56
N SER A 227 20.94 -11.78 -2.21
CA SER A 227 20.84 -13.02 -2.99
C SER A 227 21.71 -13.03 -4.24
N GLY A 228 21.90 -11.88 -4.88
CA GLY A 228 22.77 -11.76 -6.07
C GLY A 228 24.26 -11.80 -5.74
N GLU A 229 24.67 -11.33 -4.57
CA GLU A 229 26.09 -11.15 -4.21
C GLU A 229 26.62 -12.18 -3.22
N THR A 230 25.79 -12.70 -2.32
CA THR A 230 26.27 -13.52 -1.18
C THR A 230 25.47 -14.80 -1.00
N ILE A 231 24.17 -14.80 -1.32
CA ILE A 231 23.28 -15.94 -1.11
C ILE A 231 22.74 -16.43 -2.45
N THR A 232 23.62 -17.02 -3.26
CA THR A 232 23.29 -17.51 -4.61
C THR A 232 22.36 -18.74 -4.63
N SER A 233 21.98 -19.27 -3.48
CA SER A 233 21.26 -20.55 -3.33
C SER A 233 19.81 -20.46 -2.89
N LEU A 234 19.28 -19.27 -2.55
CA LEU A 234 17.88 -19.16 -2.11
C LEU A 234 16.94 -19.19 -3.32
N SER A 235 16.04 -20.17 -3.33
CA SER A 235 14.94 -20.23 -4.30
C SER A 235 13.98 -19.04 -4.11
N ALA A 236 13.27 -18.66 -5.18
CA ALA A 236 12.31 -17.55 -5.13
C ALA A 236 11.24 -17.68 -4.02
N PRO A 237 10.67 -18.87 -3.74
CA PRO A 237 9.75 -19.04 -2.61
C PRO A 237 10.39 -18.75 -1.25
N LEU A 238 11.66 -19.11 -1.06
CA LEU A 238 12.38 -18.84 0.19
C LEU A 238 12.68 -17.34 0.34
N LEU A 239 13.07 -16.66 -0.75
CA LEU A 239 13.24 -15.20 -0.74
C LEU A 239 11.93 -14.47 -0.42
N PHE A 240 10.81 -14.94 -0.96
CA PHE A 240 9.49 -14.40 -0.65
C PHE A 240 9.10 -14.64 0.82
N ALA A 241 9.30 -15.87 1.33
CA ALA A 241 9.03 -16.16 2.74
C ALA A 241 9.92 -15.29 3.66
N ALA A 242 11.21 -15.16 3.34
CA ALA A 242 12.13 -14.29 4.07
C ALA A 242 11.71 -12.82 4.03
N SER A 243 11.27 -12.30 2.87
CA SER A 243 10.81 -10.92 2.76
C SER A 243 9.59 -10.65 3.63
N VAL A 244 8.59 -11.54 3.60
CA VAL A 244 7.38 -11.43 4.44
C VAL A 244 7.75 -11.48 5.92
N LEU A 245 8.54 -12.47 6.34
CA LEU A 245 8.90 -12.65 7.75
C LEU A 245 9.73 -11.48 8.30
N LEU A 246 10.74 -11.02 7.55
CA LEU A 246 11.53 -9.86 7.95
C LEU A 246 10.70 -8.58 7.97
N THR A 247 9.77 -8.42 7.04
CA THR A 247 8.86 -7.26 7.04
C THR A 247 7.97 -7.28 8.26
N ILE A 248 7.35 -8.41 8.60
CA ILE A 248 6.54 -8.54 9.83
C ILE A 248 7.40 -8.24 11.07
N ALA A 249 8.58 -8.88 11.17
CA ALA A 249 9.46 -8.72 12.32
C ALA A 249 9.88 -7.25 12.52
N LEU A 250 10.29 -6.58 11.44
CA LEU A 250 10.71 -5.18 11.51
C LEU A 250 9.54 -4.23 11.75
N SER A 251 8.37 -4.51 11.18
CA SER A 251 7.14 -3.74 11.43
C SER A 251 6.74 -3.78 12.91
N VAL A 252 6.79 -4.97 13.52
CA VAL A 252 6.55 -5.15 14.95
C VAL A 252 7.61 -4.40 15.76
N ALA A 253 8.89 -4.58 15.46
CA ALA A 253 9.97 -3.91 16.18
C ALA A 253 9.83 -2.38 16.14
N LEU A 254 9.62 -1.80 14.96
CA LEU A 254 9.45 -0.34 14.80
C LEU A 254 8.16 0.19 15.43
N MET A 255 7.10 -0.61 15.49
CA MET A 255 5.89 -0.23 16.23
C MET A 255 6.20 0.01 17.71
N PHE A 256 6.97 -0.88 18.35
CA PHE A 256 7.30 -0.75 19.77
C PHE A 256 8.42 0.26 20.05
N VAL A 257 9.39 0.39 19.15
CA VAL A 257 10.58 1.24 19.36
C VAL A 257 10.36 2.68 18.90
N ALA A 258 9.60 2.91 17.84
CA ALA A 258 9.42 4.25 17.26
C ALA A 258 7.98 4.76 17.40
N GLU A 259 7.00 3.97 16.94
CA GLU A 259 5.62 4.44 16.80
C GLU A 259 4.94 4.67 18.16
N ARG A 260 4.90 3.65 19.03
CA ARG A 260 4.26 3.76 20.35
C ARG A 260 4.90 4.84 21.24
N PRO A 261 6.23 4.94 21.37
CA PRO A 261 6.84 5.99 22.18
C PRO A 261 6.51 7.38 21.69
N ALA A 262 6.44 7.59 20.37
CA ALA A 262 6.06 8.88 19.80
C ALA A 262 4.57 9.20 20.01
N ILE A 263 3.67 8.22 19.90
CA ILE A 263 2.25 8.39 20.23
C ILE A 263 2.11 8.79 21.71
N GLU A 264 2.81 8.10 22.61
CA GLU A 264 2.79 8.38 24.04
C GLU A 264 3.37 9.77 24.34
N LEU A 265 4.48 10.14 23.71
CA LEU A 265 5.05 11.49 23.80
C LEU A 265 4.05 12.54 23.32
N GLY A 266 3.40 12.32 22.17
CA GLY A 266 2.36 13.22 21.66
C GLY A 266 1.20 13.40 22.64
N LYS A 267 0.74 12.29 23.26
CA LYS A 267 -0.28 12.34 24.32
C LYS A 267 0.18 13.12 25.53
N ARG A 268 1.44 12.99 25.95
CA ARG A 268 1.99 13.76 27.08
C ARG A 268 2.13 15.24 26.78
N LEU A 269 2.53 15.60 25.55
CA LEU A 269 2.71 17.00 25.14
C LEU A 269 1.37 17.72 24.90
N THR A 270 0.33 17.00 24.49
CA THR A 270 -1.00 17.56 24.19
C THR A 270 -2.05 17.29 25.28
N GLY A 271 -1.76 16.38 26.20
CA GLY A 271 -2.55 16.12 27.40
C GLY A 271 -2.56 17.36 28.28
N LYS A 272 -3.73 18.00 28.37
CA LYS A 272 -3.97 19.26 29.08
C LYS A 272 -3.33 19.29 30.48
N ARG A 273 -2.64 20.39 30.79
CA ARG A 273 -2.55 20.96 32.15
C ARG A 273 -3.95 21.00 32.76
N PRO A 274 -4.14 20.68 34.06
CA PRO A 274 -5.43 20.84 34.71
C PRO A 274 -5.89 22.29 34.57
N THR A 275 -7.12 22.49 34.12
CA THR A 275 -7.83 23.77 34.18
C THR A 275 -7.81 24.25 35.64
N PRO A 276 -7.38 25.48 35.97
CA PRO A 276 -7.57 26.00 37.31
C PRO A 276 -9.09 26.03 37.57
N ALA A 277 -9.51 25.39 38.65
CA ALA A 277 -10.90 25.39 39.09
C ALA A 277 -11.36 26.84 39.37
N PRO A 278 -12.65 27.16 39.12
CA PRO A 278 -13.20 28.49 39.40
C PRO A 278 -13.17 28.85 40.88
#